data_AF-A0A0R3TPQ2-F1
#
_entry.id   AF-A0A0R3TPQ2-F1
#
_cell.length_a   1.000
_cell.length_b   1.000
_cell.length_c   1.000
_cell.angle_alpha   90.00
_cell.angle_beta   90.00
_cell.angle_gamma   90.00
#
_symmetry.space_group_name_H-M   'P 1'
#
loop_
_entity.id
_entity.type
_entity.pdbx_description
1 polymer ?
#
loop_
_entity_poly.entity_id
_entity_poly.type
_entity_poly.pdbx_seq_one_letter_code
_entity_poly.pdbx_strand_id
1 'polypeptide(L)'
;MIFRASIILFFLKTEDPMLRDRPEEAKVFSFAQILTAMFGSFAHGGNDVSNAIGPLIGLWILVTTGEIASNVSTPLWILVYGGVGITTGLWIWGRRVIETIGEDLATITPSSGVAIEIGSALTVLIASKFGLPISTTHCKVGSVVCVGRFRSRENVNWRLFVNILLAWVITLPIAGGISALIMWLLTRHIPY
;
A
#
# COMPACT_ATOMS: atom_id res chain seq x y z
N MET A 1 12.07 -15.07 10.36
CA MET A 1 13.22 -15.09 11.30
C MET A 1 13.93 -13.74 11.39
N ILE A 2 14.07 -12.99 10.28
CA ILE A 2 14.69 -11.65 10.23
C ILE A 2 13.85 -10.57 10.96
N PHE A 3 12.52 -10.68 10.96
CA PHE A 3 11.62 -9.76 11.69
C PHE A 3 11.77 -9.76 13.21
N ARG A 4 12.31 -10.83 13.81
CA ARG A 4 12.35 -10.96 15.28
C ARG A 4 13.49 -10.18 15.94
N ALA A 5 14.60 -9.95 15.22
CA ALA A 5 15.78 -9.30 15.77
C ALA A 5 15.64 -7.76 15.78
N SER A 6 15.07 -7.16 14.73
CA SER A 6 14.83 -5.72 14.69
C SER A 6 13.79 -5.25 15.72
N ILE A 7 12.75 -6.06 15.98
CA ILE A 7 11.72 -5.75 16.98
C ILE A 7 12.33 -5.66 18.38
N ILE A 8 13.24 -6.58 18.77
CA ILE A 8 13.83 -6.62 20.12
C ILE A 8 14.80 -5.45 20.35
N LEU A 9 15.60 -5.06 19.34
CA LEU A 9 16.48 -3.89 19.45
C LEU A 9 15.71 -2.55 19.43
N PHE A 10 14.57 -2.50 18.73
CA PHE A 10 13.69 -1.33 18.71
C PHE A 10 13.03 -1.08 20.08
N PHE A 11 12.64 -2.13 20.81
CA PHE A 11 12.11 -2.02 22.17
C PHE A 11 13.06 -1.37 23.19
N LEU A 12 14.36 -1.32 22.91
CA LEU A 12 15.37 -0.72 23.79
C LEU A 12 15.72 0.73 23.45
N LYS A 13 15.26 1.27 22.31
CA LYS A 13 15.71 2.59 21.82
C LYS A 13 14.79 3.77 22.17
N THR A 14 13.56 3.51 22.59
CA THR A 14 12.57 4.58 22.84
C THR A 14 12.44 4.84 24.35
N GLU A 15 12.99 5.97 24.81
CA GLU A 15 12.96 6.40 26.21
C GLU A 15 11.59 6.99 26.62
N ASP A 16 10.72 7.32 25.66
CA ASP A 16 9.37 7.86 25.94
C ASP A 16 8.40 6.73 26.36
N PRO A 17 7.90 6.71 27.60
CA PRO A 17 6.96 5.70 28.07
C PRO A 17 5.64 5.69 27.30
N MET A 18 5.27 6.78 26.61
CA MET A 18 4.07 6.85 25.77
C MET A 18 4.20 6.06 24.46
N LEU A 19 5.43 5.76 24.03
CA LEU A 19 5.76 5.08 22.78
C LEU A 19 6.15 3.60 22.99
N ARG A 20 5.79 3.04 24.14
CA ARG A 20 6.07 1.65 24.48
C ARG A 20 4.82 0.95 25.01
N ASP A 21 4.55 -0.24 24.48
CA ASP A 21 3.49 -1.11 25.01
C ASP A 21 3.99 -1.85 26.26
N ARG A 22 3.10 -2.14 27.21
CA ARG A 22 3.46 -3.04 28.32
C ARG A 22 3.77 -4.43 27.77
N PRO A 23 4.64 -5.23 28.41
CA PRO A 23 5.03 -6.55 27.88
C PRO A 23 3.84 -7.49 27.61
N GLU A 24 2.83 -7.44 28.47
CA GLU A 24 1.61 -8.25 28.34
C GLU A 24 0.76 -7.80 27.13
N GLU A 25 0.57 -6.48 26.98
CA GLU A 25 -0.13 -5.87 25.84
C GLU A 25 0.60 -6.17 24.53
N ALA A 26 1.91 -5.97 24.49
CA ALA A 26 2.73 -6.22 23.32
C ALA A 26 2.59 -7.67 22.84
N LYS A 27 2.47 -8.65 23.75
CA LYS A 27 2.32 -10.07 23.38
C LYS A 27 0.97 -10.34 22.70
N VAL A 28 -0.12 -9.80 23.24
CA VAL A 28 -1.46 -9.96 22.68
C VAL A 28 -1.60 -9.20 21.37
N PHE A 29 -1.18 -7.93 21.35
CA PHE A 29 -1.28 -7.08 20.16
C PHE A 29 -0.33 -7.52 19.05
N SER A 30 0.82 -8.13 19.33
CA SER A 30 1.68 -8.68 18.26
C SER A 30 0.97 -9.79 17.49
N PHE A 31 0.23 -10.66 18.18
CA PHE A 31 -0.56 -11.69 17.52
C PHE A 31 -1.71 -11.08 16.72
N ALA A 32 -2.46 -10.15 17.33
CA ALA A 32 -3.53 -9.43 16.64
C ALA A 32 -3.01 -8.66 15.41
N GLN A 33 -1.81 -8.06 15.50
CA GLN A 33 -1.19 -7.31 14.42
C GLN A 33 -0.91 -8.19 13.20
N ILE A 34 -0.49 -9.45 13.40
CA ILE A 34 -0.30 -10.39 12.29
C ILE A 34 -1.64 -10.63 11.58
N LEU A 35 -2.71 -10.88 12.34
CA LEU A 35 -4.04 -11.09 11.76
C LEU A 35 -4.55 -9.86 11.01
N THR A 36 -4.39 -8.67 11.58
CA THR A 36 -4.80 -7.43 10.93
C THR A 36 -3.94 -7.08 9.71
N ALA A 37 -2.64 -7.42 9.73
CA ALA A 37 -1.77 -7.25 8.57
C ALA A 37 -2.14 -8.20 7.43
N MET A 38 -2.54 -9.44 7.72
CA MET A 38 -3.07 -10.37 6.72
C MET A 38 -4.37 -9.83 6.10
N PHE A 39 -5.29 -9.34 6.93
CA PHE A 39 -6.53 -8.74 6.48
C PHE A 39 -6.29 -7.47 5.63
N GLY A 40 -5.41 -6.58 6.09
CA GLY A 40 -5.01 -5.39 5.36
C GLY A 40 -4.36 -5.73 4.02
N SER A 41 -3.48 -6.73 3.98
CA SER A 41 -2.85 -7.22 2.75
C SER A 41 -3.86 -7.77 1.75
N PHE A 42 -4.89 -8.50 2.21
CA PHE A 42 -5.97 -8.96 1.34
C PHE A 42 -6.75 -7.80 0.72
N ALA A 43 -7.18 -6.82 1.53
CA ALA A 43 -7.91 -5.65 1.05
C ALA A 43 -7.07 -4.80 0.07
N HIS A 44 -5.79 -4.62 0.37
CA HIS A 44 -4.83 -3.89 -0.47
C HIS A 44 -4.59 -4.61 -1.80
N GLY A 45 -4.35 -5.92 -1.75
CA GLY A 45 -4.10 -6.74 -2.94
C GLY A 45 -5.29 -6.72 -3.91
N GLY A 46 -6.53 -6.79 -3.41
CA GLY A 46 -7.72 -6.69 -4.26
C GLY A 46 -7.83 -5.35 -5.01
N ASN A 47 -7.48 -4.24 -4.36
CA ASN A 47 -7.49 -2.92 -4.97
C ASN A 47 -6.36 -2.77 -6.01
N ASP A 48 -5.14 -3.16 -5.64
CA ASP A 48 -3.94 -2.94 -6.44
C ASP A 48 -3.85 -3.86 -7.67
N VAL A 49 -4.40 -5.08 -7.59
CA VAL A 49 -4.52 -5.96 -8.77
C VAL A 49 -5.30 -5.25 -9.87
N SER A 50 -6.36 -4.52 -9.54
CA SER A 50 -7.18 -3.81 -10.52
C SER A 50 -6.39 -2.71 -11.24
N ASN A 51 -5.48 -2.02 -10.54
CA ASN A 51 -4.63 -0.97 -11.10
C ASN A 51 -3.63 -1.51 -12.12
N ALA A 52 -3.01 -2.67 -11.84
CA ALA A 52 -2.01 -3.27 -12.73
C ALA A 52 -2.65 -4.08 -13.87
N ILE A 53 -3.72 -4.82 -13.58
CA ILE A 53 -4.31 -5.79 -14.50
C ILE A 53 -5.45 -5.19 -15.33
N GLY A 54 -6.07 -4.09 -14.89
CA GLY A 54 -7.15 -3.41 -15.62
C GLY A 54 -6.81 -3.11 -17.09
N PRO A 55 -5.68 -2.47 -17.40
CA PRO A 55 -5.27 -2.24 -18.79
C PRO A 55 -5.04 -3.53 -19.59
N LEU A 56 -4.47 -4.57 -18.95
CA LEU A 56 -4.21 -5.86 -19.59
C LEU A 56 -5.52 -6.58 -19.94
N ILE A 57 -6.53 -6.53 -19.05
CA ILE A 57 -7.87 -7.07 -19.32
C ILE A 57 -8.51 -6.33 -20.49
N GLY A 58 -8.41 -4.99 -20.52
CA GLY A 58 -8.95 -4.19 -21.63
C GLY A 58 -8.36 -4.60 -22.98
N LEU A 59 -7.05 -4.82 -23.04
CA LEU A 59 -6.37 -5.32 -24.24
C LEU A 59 -6.81 -6.74 -24.60
N TRP A 60 -6.89 -7.63 -23.62
CA TRP A 60 -7.31 -9.02 -23.85
C TRP A 60 -8.74 -9.12 -24.37
N ILE A 61 -9.68 -8.34 -23.80
CA ILE A 61 -11.06 -8.26 -24.30
C ILE A 61 -11.05 -7.77 -25.75
N LEU A 62 -10.40 -6.64 -26.04
CA LEU A 62 -10.34 -6.08 -27.39
C LEU A 62 -9.82 -7.08 -28.43
N VAL A 63 -8.76 -7.82 -28.11
CA VAL A 63 -8.15 -8.80 -29.02
C VAL A 63 -9.05 -10.04 -29.21
N THR A 64 -9.82 -10.43 -28.19
CA THR A 64 -10.63 -11.65 -28.24
C THR A 64 -12.04 -11.45 -28.78
N THR A 65 -12.66 -10.31 -28.48
CA THR A 65 -14.04 -10.00 -28.88
C THR A 65 -14.13 -9.03 -30.06
N GLY A 66 -13.07 -8.26 -30.33
CA GLY A 66 -13.10 -7.16 -31.31
C GLY A 66 -13.91 -5.94 -30.86
N GLU A 67 -14.48 -5.96 -29.65
CA GLU A 67 -15.29 -4.88 -29.09
C GLU A 67 -14.79 -4.49 -27.71
N ILE A 68 -14.91 -3.21 -27.36
CA ILE A 68 -14.66 -2.72 -26.00
C ILE A 68 -15.94 -2.97 -25.17
N ALA A 69 -16.22 -4.24 -24.87
CA ALA A 69 -17.39 -4.62 -24.09
C ALA A 69 -17.10 -4.55 -22.58
N SER A 70 -17.92 -3.80 -21.83
CA SER A 70 -17.78 -3.59 -20.39
C SER A 70 -18.27 -4.76 -19.51
N ASN A 71 -18.88 -5.79 -20.12
CA ASN A 71 -19.54 -6.90 -19.40
C ASN A 71 -18.86 -8.27 -19.61
N VAL A 72 -17.60 -8.30 -20.04
CA VAL A 72 -16.87 -9.57 -20.16
C VAL A 72 -16.32 -9.98 -18.81
N SER A 73 -16.62 -11.22 -18.39
CA SER A 73 -16.10 -11.78 -17.15
C SER A 73 -14.57 -11.88 -17.21
N THR A 74 -13.89 -11.31 -16.22
CA THR A 74 -12.43 -11.35 -16.11
C THR A 74 -11.93 -12.78 -15.87
N PRO A 75 -11.05 -13.33 -16.72
CA PRO A 75 -10.48 -14.65 -16.52
C PRO A 75 -9.64 -14.73 -15.24
N LEU A 76 -9.87 -15.76 -14.44
CA LEU A 76 -9.19 -15.96 -13.15
C LEU A 76 -7.66 -16.06 -13.28
N TRP A 77 -7.15 -16.63 -14.39
CA TRP A 77 -5.71 -16.76 -14.60
C TRP A 77 -4.99 -15.41 -14.75
N ILE A 78 -5.65 -14.38 -15.31
CA ILE A 78 -5.07 -13.03 -15.42
C ILE A 78 -4.96 -12.40 -14.02
N LEU A 79 -5.96 -12.62 -13.17
CA LEU A 79 -5.94 -12.18 -11.77
C LEU A 79 -4.82 -12.88 -10.99
N VAL A 80 -4.64 -14.19 -11.18
CA VAL A 80 -3.54 -14.96 -10.58
C VAL A 80 -2.18 -14.43 -11.04
N TYR A 81 -2.03 -14.14 -12.33
CA TYR A 81 -0.82 -13.51 -12.89
C TYR A 81 -0.50 -12.18 -12.19
N GLY A 82 -1.50 -11.31 -12.00
CA GLY A 82 -1.34 -10.06 -11.25
C GLY A 82 -0.94 -10.27 -9.79
N GLY A 83 -1.60 -11.20 -9.10
CA GLY A 83 -1.29 -11.53 -7.71
C GLY A 83 0.15 -12.03 -7.52
N VAL A 84 0.62 -12.91 -8.41
CA VAL A 84 2.01 -13.39 -8.41
C VAL A 84 2.99 -12.25 -8.69
N GLY A 85 2.68 -11.39 -9.65
CA GLY A 85 3.50 -10.22 -9.99
C GLY A 85 3.67 -9.26 -8.81
N ILE A 86 2.57 -8.88 -8.15
CA ILE A 86 2.59 -7.99 -6.98
C ILE A 86 3.39 -8.64 -5.84
N THR A 87 3.13 -9.92 -5.53
CA THR A 87 3.82 -10.64 -4.45
C THR A 87 5.33 -10.70 -4.70
N THR A 88 5.73 -10.98 -5.93
CA THR A 88 7.14 -11.05 -6.33
C THR A 88 7.81 -9.68 -6.26
N GLY A 89 7.15 -8.63 -6.74
CA GLY A 89 7.66 -7.26 -6.67
C GLY A 89 7.85 -6.77 -5.23
N LEU A 90 6.87 -7.05 -4.36
CA LEU A 90 6.98 -6.74 -2.93
C LEU A 90 8.12 -7.50 -2.25
N TRP A 91 8.34 -8.76 -2.64
CA TRP A 91 9.43 -9.56 -2.06
C TRP A 91 10.82 -9.03 -2.45
N ILE A 92 10.99 -8.59 -3.70
CA ILE A 92 12.28 -8.12 -4.21
C ILE A 92 12.58 -6.68 -3.77
N TRP A 93 11.61 -5.77 -3.86
CA TRP A 93 11.82 -4.32 -3.68
C TRP A 93 10.95 -3.66 -2.61
N GLY A 94 9.98 -4.36 -2.01
CA GLY A 94 9.06 -3.78 -1.04
C GLY A 94 9.72 -3.37 0.29
N ARG A 95 10.87 -3.97 0.62
CA ARG A 95 11.56 -3.77 1.91
C ARG A 95 11.80 -2.29 2.25
N ARG A 96 12.29 -1.50 1.31
CA ARG A 96 12.61 -0.07 1.55
C ARG A 96 11.36 0.73 1.91
N VAL A 97 10.25 0.48 1.22
CA VAL A 97 8.98 1.18 1.48
C VAL A 97 8.40 0.77 2.84
N ILE A 98 8.51 -0.52 3.18
CA ILE A 98 8.09 -1.03 4.49
C ILE A 98 8.90 -0.40 5.61
N GLU A 99 10.22 -0.25 5.45
CA GLU A 99 11.10 0.44 6.41
C GLU A 99 10.71 1.92 6.55
N THR A 100 10.51 2.63 5.43
CA THR A 100 10.13 4.05 5.45
C THR A 100 8.81 4.31 6.19
N ILE A 101 7.81 3.45 6.00
CA ILE A 101 6.50 3.61 6.66
C ILE A 101 6.52 3.05 8.08
N GLY A 102 7.22 1.94 8.29
CA GLY A 102 7.21 1.16 9.53
C GLY A 102 8.14 1.66 10.61
N GLU A 103 9.22 2.35 10.24
CA GLU A 103 10.26 2.80 11.16
C GLU A 103 10.55 4.31 11.02
N ASP A 104 10.67 4.83 9.79
CA ASP A 104 11.15 6.22 9.60
C ASP A 104 10.06 7.29 9.76
N LEU A 105 8.80 6.97 9.47
CA LEU A 105 7.69 7.93 9.48
C LEU A 105 7.15 8.20 10.88
N ALA A 106 6.93 7.15 11.66
CA ALA A 106 6.54 7.25 13.06
C ALA A 106 6.96 6.01 13.83
N THR A 107 7.15 6.14 15.15
CA THR A 107 7.40 4.98 16.01
C THR A 107 6.12 4.15 16.13
N ILE A 108 6.17 2.90 15.68
CA ILE A 108 5.03 1.96 15.71
C ILE A 108 5.29 0.87 16.76
N THR A 109 4.37 0.73 17.71
CA THR A 109 4.27 -0.45 18.59
C THR A 109 3.15 -1.38 18.12
N PRO A 110 3.12 -2.65 18.57
CA PRO A 110 2.08 -3.59 18.15
C PRO A 110 0.64 -3.10 18.33
N SER A 111 0.33 -2.44 19.45
CA SER A 111 -1.00 -1.87 19.71
C SER A 111 -1.39 -0.82 18.67
N SER A 112 -0.47 0.13 18.40
CA SER A 112 -0.68 1.16 17.37
C SER A 112 -0.68 0.58 15.96
N GLY A 113 0.08 -0.48 15.71
CA GLY A 113 0.10 -1.20 14.43
C GLY A 113 -1.27 -1.76 14.09
N VAL A 114 -1.92 -2.42 15.05
CA VAL A 114 -3.31 -2.90 14.90
C VAL A 114 -4.27 -1.77 14.54
N ALA A 115 -4.20 -0.64 15.25
CA ALA A 115 -5.04 0.53 14.97
C ALA A 115 -4.79 1.10 13.56
N ILE A 116 -3.53 1.19 13.13
CA ILE A 116 -3.13 1.67 11.80
C ILE A 116 -3.63 0.72 10.70
N GLU A 117 -3.47 -0.60 10.88
CA GLU A 117 -3.97 -1.62 9.93
C GLU A 117 -5.48 -1.54 9.78
N ILE A 118 -6.21 -1.56 10.89
CA ILE A 118 -7.68 -1.54 10.89
C ILE A 118 -8.20 -0.22 10.29
N GLY A 119 -7.65 0.92 10.70
CA GLY A 119 -8.04 2.23 10.19
C GLY A 119 -7.89 2.30 8.67
N SER A 120 -6.72 1.93 8.17
CA SER A 120 -6.44 1.90 6.73
C SER A 120 -7.35 0.92 5.98
N ALA A 121 -7.49 -0.31 6.49
CA ALA A 121 -8.28 -1.35 5.83
C ALA A 121 -9.77 -1.00 5.77
N LEU A 122 -10.33 -0.43 6.85
CA LEU A 122 -11.72 0.04 6.87
C LEU A 122 -11.95 1.15 5.85
N THR A 123 -11.05 2.14 5.74
CA THR A 123 -11.16 3.18 4.72
C THR A 123 -11.18 2.58 3.31
N VAL A 124 -10.28 1.64 3.03
CA VAL A 124 -10.20 0.95 1.72
C VAL A 124 -11.47 0.17 1.43
N LEU A 125 -11.98 -0.60 2.39
CA LEU A 125 -13.17 -1.43 2.20
C LEU A 125 -14.44 -0.59 2.01
N ILE A 126 -14.59 0.48 2.79
CA ILE A 126 -15.72 1.40 2.66
C ILE A 126 -15.70 2.05 1.27
N ALA A 127 -14.55 2.60 0.84
CA ALA A 127 -14.44 3.21 -0.47
C ALA A 127 -14.69 2.20 -1.61
N SER A 128 -14.14 0.99 -1.48
CA SER A 128 -14.34 -0.09 -2.44
C SER A 128 -15.81 -0.49 -2.54
N LYS A 129 -16.55 -0.51 -1.41
CA LYS A 129 -18.00 -0.76 -1.39
C LYS A 129 -18.80 0.31 -2.14
N PHE A 130 -18.30 1.54 -2.18
CA PHE A 130 -18.87 2.63 -2.97
C PHE A 130 -18.33 2.72 -4.41
N GLY A 131 -17.46 1.77 -4.81
CA GLY A 131 -16.85 1.77 -6.14
C GLY A 131 -15.87 2.92 -6.39
N LEU A 132 -15.38 3.58 -5.33
CA LEU A 132 -14.46 4.71 -5.46
C LEU A 132 -13.02 4.18 -5.61
N PRO A 133 -12.30 4.58 -6.68
CA PRO A 133 -10.88 4.30 -6.78
C PRO A 133 -10.14 5.16 -5.76
N ILE A 134 -9.50 4.53 -4.78
CA ILE A 134 -8.72 5.23 -3.76
C ILE A 134 -7.29 4.70 -3.69
N SER A 135 -6.38 5.55 -3.22
CA SER A 135 -5.00 5.16 -2.95
C SER A 135 -4.91 4.51 -1.57
N THR A 136 -4.65 3.21 -1.54
CA THR A 136 -4.37 2.43 -0.34
C THR A 136 -3.15 2.98 0.43
N THR A 137 -2.15 3.50 -0.30
CA THR A 137 -0.96 4.16 0.27
C THR A 137 -1.33 5.43 1.05
N HIS A 138 -2.27 6.24 0.54
CA HIS A 138 -2.75 7.42 1.27
C HIS A 138 -3.50 7.03 2.55
N CYS A 139 -4.33 5.99 2.49
CA CYS A 139 -5.02 5.46 3.67
C CYS A 139 -4.03 4.99 4.73
N LYS A 140 -2.96 4.31 4.30
CA LYS A 140 -1.94 3.76 5.19
C LYS A 140 -1.11 4.87 5.85
N VAL A 141 -0.51 5.75 5.05
CA VAL A 141 0.29 6.88 5.54
C VAL A 141 -0.55 7.82 6.42
N GLY A 142 -1.80 8.10 6.01
CA GLY A 142 -2.73 8.90 6.81
C GLY A 142 -3.04 8.26 8.17
N SER A 143 -3.23 6.94 8.21
CA SER A 143 -3.43 6.20 9.47
C SER A 143 -2.19 6.24 10.37
N VAL A 144 -0.99 6.06 9.81
CA VAL A 144 0.28 6.16 10.55
C VAL A 144 0.47 7.56 11.15
N VAL A 145 0.27 8.61 10.35
CA VAL A 145 0.42 10.00 10.81
C VAL A 145 -0.62 10.34 11.87
N CYS A 146 -1.88 9.93 11.68
CA CYS A 146 -2.95 10.15 12.64
C CYS A 146 -2.64 9.48 13.98
N VAL A 147 -2.40 8.18 13.99
CA VAL A 147 -2.10 7.41 15.21
C VAL A 147 -0.80 7.88 15.85
N GLY A 148 0.23 8.14 15.05
CA GLY A 148 1.51 8.67 15.51
C GLY A 148 1.33 9.98 16.27
N ARG A 149 0.53 10.90 15.71
CA ARG A 149 0.26 12.22 16.29
C ARG A 149 -0.66 12.20 17.52
N PHE A 150 -1.54 11.21 17.61
CA PHE A 150 -2.38 10.98 18.78
C PHE A 150 -1.57 10.47 19.98
N ARG A 151 -0.52 9.67 19.75
CA ARG A 151 0.33 9.14 20.82
C ARG A 151 1.30 10.16 21.39
N SER A 152 2.01 10.87 20.52
CA SER A 152 2.92 11.93 20.95
C SER A 152 3.08 12.97 19.83
N ARG A 153 3.21 14.25 20.21
CA ARG A 153 3.31 15.35 19.26
C ARG A 153 4.56 15.27 18.38
N GLU A 154 5.61 14.64 18.89
CA GLU A 154 6.93 14.54 18.25
C GLU A 154 7.15 13.20 17.53
N ASN A 155 6.19 12.27 17.60
CA ASN A 155 6.35 10.93 17.06
C ASN A 155 6.30 10.84 15.52
N VAL A 156 6.00 11.93 14.81
CA VAL A 156 5.87 11.92 13.35
C VAL A 156 7.00 12.72 12.72
N ASN A 157 7.72 12.09 11.77
CA ASN A 157 8.73 12.77 10.97
C ASN A 157 8.07 13.65 9.90
N TRP A 158 7.84 14.92 10.23
CA TRP A 158 7.18 15.89 9.35
C TRP A 158 7.93 16.15 8.05
N ARG A 159 9.27 16.13 8.08
CA ARG A 159 10.08 16.31 6.87
C ARG A 159 9.85 15.15 5.90
N LEU A 160 9.87 13.91 6.41
CA LEU A 160 9.59 12.74 5.59
C LEU A 160 8.15 12.75 5.07
N PHE A 161 7.18 13.10 5.91
CA PHE A 161 5.78 13.20 5.50
C PHE A 161 5.60 14.18 4.33
N VAL A 162 6.19 15.38 4.40
CA VAL A 162 6.14 16.36 3.30
C VAL A 162 6.84 15.82 2.05
N ASN A 163 7.98 15.14 2.19
CA ASN A 163 8.66 14.51 1.05
C ASN A 163 7.77 13.46 0.37
N ILE A 164 7.03 12.67 1.15
CA ILE A 164 6.05 11.71 0.62
C ILE A 164 4.94 12.43 -0.15
N LEU A 165 4.37 13.52 0.39
CA LEU A 165 3.36 14.33 -0.30
C LEU A 165 3.88 14.89 -1.63
N LEU A 166 5.10 15.43 -1.61
CA LEU A 166 5.74 15.96 -2.82
C LEU A 166 5.96 14.84 -3.85
N ALA A 167 6.39 13.66 -3.42
CA ALA A 167 6.53 12.51 -4.31
C ALA A 167 5.20 12.13 -4.97
N TRP A 168 4.08 12.14 -4.26
CA TRP A 168 2.76 11.87 -4.84
C TRP A 168 2.34 12.91 -5.88
N VAL A 169 2.59 14.20 -5.61
CA VAL A 169 2.28 15.27 -6.56
C VAL A 169 3.15 15.19 -7.81
N ILE A 170 4.42 14.81 -7.68
CA ILE A 170 5.39 14.72 -8.79
C ILE A 170 5.20 13.44 -9.62
N THR A 171 4.83 12.32 -8.98
CA THR A 171 4.67 11.04 -9.68
C THR A 171 3.54 11.05 -10.70
N LEU A 172 2.43 11.74 -10.42
CA LEU A 172 1.29 11.85 -11.33
C LEU A 172 1.63 12.50 -12.70
N PRO A 173 2.19 13.72 -12.78
CA PRO A 173 2.53 14.36 -14.05
C PRO A 173 3.64 13.62 -14.78
N ILE A 174 4.61 13.03 -14.06
CA ILE A 174 5.67 12.24 -14.70
C ILE A 174 5.10 10.98 -15.34
N ALA A 175 4.26 10.23 -14.62
CA ALA A 175 3.62 9.02 -15.15
C ALA A 175 2.74 9.35 -16.36
N GLY A 176 1.93 10.41 -16.27
CA GLY A 176 1.10 10.89 -17.38
C GLY A 176 1.94 11.33 -18.59
N GLY A 177 3.02 12.06 -18.36
CA GLY A 177 3.93 12.52 -19.41
C GLY A 177 4.65 11.37 -20.12
N ILE A 178 5.17 10.39 -19.36
CA ILE A 178 5.79 9.18 -19.93
C ILE A 178 4.76 8.39 -20.75
N SER A 179 3.55 8.19 -20.22
CA SER A 179 2.48 7.49 -20.95
C SER A 179 2.11 8.21 -22.24
N ALA A 180 1.98 9.54 -22.22
CA ALA A 180 1.68 10.34 -23.40
C ALA A 180 2.80 10.26 -24.45
N LEU A 181 4.06 10.31 -24.02
CA LEU A 181 5.22 10.17 -24.89
C LEU A 181 5.27 8.80 -25.57
N ILE A 182 5.06 7.72 -24.81
CA ILE A 182 5.03 6.36 -25.36
C ILE A 182 3.90 6.22 -26.38
N MET A 183 2.70 6.71 -26.06
CA MET A 183 1.56 6.68 -26.99
C MET A 183 1.85 7.47 -28.27
N TRP A 184 2.46 8.65 -28.16
CA TRP A 184 2.84 9.46 -29.31
C TRP A 184 3.86 8.74 -30.20
N LEU A 185 4.85 8.06 -29.61
CA LEU A 185 5.82 7.26 -30.37
C LEU A 185 5.17 6.08 -31.09
N LEU A 186 4.28 5.34 -30.40
CA LEU A 186 3.58 4.19 -30.99
C LEU A 186 2.69 4.60 -32.16
N THR A 187 1.90 5.65 -31.99
CA THR A 187 0.99 6.15 -33.06
C THR A 187 1.74 6.79 -34.23
N ARG A 188 2.97 7.25 -34.04
CA ARG A 188 3.83 7.75 -35.13
C ARG A 188 4.40 6.62 -36.01
N HIS A 189 4.63 5.44 -35.45
CA HIS A 189 5.29 4.32 -36.16
C HIS A 189 4.31 3.25 -36.67
N ILE A 190 3.08 3.21 -36.17
CA ILE A 190 2.04 2.29 -36.64
C ILE A 190 1.07 3.09 -37.52
N PRO A 191 1.18 3.06 -38.85
CA PRO A 191 0.20 3.66 -39.73
C PRO A 191 -1.13 2.88 -39.61
N TYR A 192 -2.22 3.60 -39.39
CA TYR A 192 -3.59 3.08 -39.41
C TYR A 192 -4.02 2.66 -40.82
#